data_AF-A0A1A9RTV6-F1
#
_entry.id   AF-A0A1A9RTV6-F1
#
_cell.length_a   1.000
_cell.length_b   1.000
_cell.length_c   1.000
_cell.angle_alpha   90.00
_cell.angle_beta   90.00
_cell.angle_gamma   90.00
#
_symmetry.space_group_name_H-M   'P 1'
#
loop_
_entity.id
_entity.type
_entity.pdbx_description
1 polymer ?
#
loop_
_entity_poly.entity_id
_entity_poly.type
_entity_poly.pdbx_seq_one_letter_code
_entity_poly.pdbx_strand_id
1 'polypeptide(L)'
;MRKLLCGVLIAFGLAACGGQEQQAPAVPEPASEASSELATNCPIPMGIVADKWMQNLDASFKATRMPTTIKNRNAEKEACGVSVNMSMERGEIKFLMDEKMGLLSVASGFELSNNLSTNTDRMFSTIQSIVALHGTVKWGASPLGKRLLEVIADTVQASKTQGDVINSFDMDGFTYLVACDGTSVAILARKQTP
;
A
#
# COMPACT_ATOMS: atom_id res chain seq x y z
N MET A 1 -12.53 -63.51 6.50
CA MET A 1 -12.42 -62.48 7.56
C MET A 1 -13.50 -61.43 7.25
N ARG A 2 -14.68 -61.45 7.90
CA ARG A 2 -15.10 -60.58 9.05
C ARG A 2 -14.68 -59.11 8.84
N LYS A 3 -15.49 -58.04 8.86
CA LYS A 3 -16.92 -57.66 9.12
C LYS A 3 -17.04 -56.22 8.51
N LEU A 4 -17.99 -55.82 7.66
CA LEU A 4 -19.42 -55.47 7.85
C LEU A 4 -19.73 -54.49 9.02
N LEU A 5 -20.25 -53.31 8.62
CA LEU A 5 -21.48 -52.61 9.07
C LEU A 5 -21.37 -51.30 9.87
N CYS A 6 -22.06 -50.29 9.30
CA CYS A 6 -23.03 -49.36 9.91
C CYS A 6 -22.53 -48.39 11.01
N GLY A 7 -22.74 -47.08 10.94
CA GLY A 7 -23.90 -46.33 10.45
C GLY A 7 -25.02 -46.37 11.48
N VAL A 8 -25.24 -45.32 12.27
CA VAL A 8 -26.54 -44.89 12.86
C VAL A 8 -26.40 -43.45 13.41
N LEU A 9 -27.27 -42.58 12.89
CA LEU A 9 -27.78 -41.33 13.48
C LEU A 9 -28.96 -41.66 14.41
N ILE A 10 -29.01 -41.17 15.66
CA ILE A 10 -30.22 -40.86 16.48
C ILE A 10 -29.76 -39.89 17.59
N ALA A 11 -30.05 -38.58 17.56
CA ALA A 11 -31.29 -37.87 17.95
C ALA A 11 -31.60 -37.81 19.47
N PHE A 12 -31.75 -36.56 19.94
CA PHE A 12 -32.49 -36.00 21.08
C PHE A 12 -32.70 -36.80 22.38
N GLY A 13 -32.25 -36.18 23.48
CA GLY A 13 -32.79 -36.38 24.81
C GLY A 13 -32.88 -35.05 25.56
N LEU A 14 -34.06 -34.41 25.52
CA LEU A 14 -34.51 -33.48 26.56
C LEU A 14 -35.14 -34.33 27.67
N ALA A 15 -34.52 -34.35 28.84
CA ALA A 15 -35.17 -34.79 30.07
C ALA A 15 -34.73 -33.83 31.19
N ALA A 16 -35.70 -33.11 31.72
CA ALA A 16 -35.56 -32.35 32.95
C ALA A 16 -35.32 -33.30 34.13
N CYS A 17 -34.38 -32.97 35.01
CA CYS A 17 -34.48 -33.32 36.42
C CYS A 17 -33.68 -32.30 37.23
N GLY A 18 -34.34 -31.76 38.26
CA GLY A 18 -33.87 -30.63 39.05
C GLY A 18 -32.77 -30.98 40.06
N GLY A 19 -32.12 -29.91 40.52
CA GLY A 19 -31.09 -29.90 41.55
C GLY A 19 -30.45 -28.52 41.58
N GLN A 20 -31.03 -27.61 42.36
CA GLN A 20 -30.46 -26.30 42.65
C GLN A 20 -29.24 -26.49 43.57
N GLU A 21 -28.05 -26.20 43.06
CA GLU A 21 -26.94 -25.70 43.87
C GLU A 21 -26.43 -24.42 43.22
N GLN A 22 -26.33 -23.38 44.03
CA GLN A 22 -26.09 -22.01 43.64
C GLN A 22 -24.58 -21.75 43.68
N GLN A 23 -23.96 -21.50 42.52
CA GLN A 23 -22.61 -20.95 42.47
C GLN A 23 -22.38 -20.11 41.19
N ALA A 24 -22.15 -18.81 41.45
CA ALA A 24 -21.56 -17.73 40.63
C ALA A 24 -22.17 -17.37 39.25
N PRO A 25 -22.39 -16.08 38.95
CA PRO A 25 -22.78 -15.63 37.61
C PRO A 25 -21.71 -16.01 36.57
N ALA A 26 -22.14 -16.61 35.47
CA ALA A 26 -21.32 -16.73 34.28
C ALA A 26 -20.94 -15.32 33.78
N VAL A 27 -19.65 -14.99 33.88
CA VAL A 27 -19.07 -13.86 33.17
C VAL A 27 -19.22 -14.16 31.68
N PRO A 28 -19.81 -13.27 30.86
CA PRO A 28 -19.75 -13.43 29.43
C PRO A 28 -18.28 -13.37 29.02
N GLU A 29 -17.78 -14.39 28.32
CA GLU A 29 -16.55 -14.28 27.53
C GLU A 29 -16.61 -12.99 26.72
N PRO A 30 -15.61 -12.10 26.81
CA PRO A 30 -15.60 -10.91 25.99
C PRO A 30 -15.48 -11.36 24.53
N ALA A 31 -16.52 -11.06 23.77
CA ALA A 31 -16.53 -11.15 22.33
C ALA A 31 -15.34 -10.36 21.78
N SER A 32 -14.36 -11.07 21.23
CA SER A 32 -13.51 -10.65 20.11
C SER A 32 -13.15 -9.16 20.06
N GLU A 33 -12.38 -8.66 21.02
CA GLU A 33 -11.72 -7.34 20.95
C GLU A 33 -10.55 -7.30 19.94
N ALA A 34 -10.16 -8.44 19.35
CA ALA A 34 -9.12 -8.50 18.33
C ALA A 34 -9.44 -7.73 17.03
N SER A 35 -10.69 -7.28 16.85
CA SER A 35 -11.09 -6.52 15.65
C SER A 35 -10.93 -5.00 15.80
N SER A 36 -10.82 -4.43 17.00
CA SER A 36 -10.76 -2.96 17.16
C SER A 36 -9.33 -2.42 17.24
N GLU A 37 -8.37 -3.19 17.75
CA GLU A 37 -6.96 -2.74 17.85
C GLU A 37 -6.25 -2.67 16.48
N LEU A 38 -6.63 -3.53 15.54
CA LEU A 38 -6.06 -3.54 14.18
C LEU A 38 -6.47 -2.32 13.37
N ALA A 39 -7.69 -1.81 13.57
CA ALA A 39 -8.18 -0.62 12.87
C ALA A 39 -7.45 0.67 13.31
N THR A 40 -6.88 0.70 14.52
CA THR A 40 -6.24 1.91 15.08
C THR A 40 -4.86 2.21 14.48
N ASN A 41 -4.20 1.22 13.86
CA ASN A 41 -2.84 1.36 13.31
C ASN A 41 -2.79 1.50 11.78
N CYS A 42 -3.93 1.50 11.10
CA CYS A 42 -3.96 1.62 9.65
C CYS A 42 -3.70 3.06 9.19
N PRO A 43 -2.94 3.27 8.08
CA PRO A 43 -2.76 4.61 7.54
C PRO A 43 -4.10 5.25 7.20
N ILE A 44 -4.20 6.56 7.38
CA ILE A 44 -5.42 7.33 7.09
C ILE A 44 -5.62 7.37 5.56
N PRO A 45 -6.87 7.25 5.06
CA PRO A 45 -7.16 7.39 3.64
C PRO A 45 -6.65 8.72 3.05
N MET A 46 -6.05 8.62 1.87
CA MET A 46 -5.45 9.72 1.12
C MET A 46 -6.48 10.67 0.51
N GLY A 47 -7.78 10.36 0.60
CA GLY A 47 -8.87 11.15 0.01
C GLY A 47 -9.07 10.92 -1.49
N ILE A 48 -8.44 9.88 -2.06
CA ILE A 48 -8.60 9.45 -3.44
C ILE A 48 -8.75 7.93 -3.50
N VAL A 49 -9.65 7.45 -4.36
CA VAL A 49 -9.85 6.01 -4.59
C VAL A 49 -8.86 5.48 -5.64
N ALA A 50 -8.46 4.22 -5.52
CA ALA A 50 -7.44 3.59 -6.36
C ALA A 50 -7.76 3.73 -7.86
N ASP A 51 -9.01 3.49 -8.27
CA ASP A 51 -9.42 3.58 -9.68
C ASP A 51 -9.24 4.99 -10.24
N LYS A 52 -9.56 6.03 -9.46
CA LYS A 52 -9.40 7.41 -9.90
C LYS A 52 -7.92 7.79 -10.04
N TRP A 53 -7.08 7.34 -9.12
CA TRP A 53 -5.65 7.55 -9.22
C TRP A 53 -5.05 6.80 -10.41
N MET A 54 -5.45 5.55 -10.66
CA MET A 54 -5.01 4.78 -11.84
C MET A 54 -5.42 5.44 -13.16
N GLN A 55 -6.59 6.06 -13.22
CA GLN A 55 -7.01 6.86 -14.38
C GLN A 55 -6.14 8.11 -14.57
N ASN A 56 -5.83 8.81 -13.47
CA ASN A 56 -4.92 9.97 -13.52
C ASN A 56 -3.52 9.55 -13.99
N LEU A 57 -3.02 8.41 -13.49
CA LEU A 57 -1.75 7.82 -13.85
C LEU A 57 -1.68 7.53 -15.35
N ASP A 58 -2.62 6.75 -15.88
CA ASP A 58 -2.69 6.39 -17.29
C ASP A 58 -2.77 7.63 -18.20
N ALA A 59 -3.64 8.59 -17.85
CA ALA A 59 -3.78 9.83 -18.61
C ALA A 59 -2.47 10.65 -18.61
N SER A 60 -1.82 10.78 -17.46
CA SER A 60 -0.57 11.55 -17.33
C SER A 60 0.61 10.89 -18.05
N PHE A 61 0.70 9.56 -18.01
CA PHE A 61 1.73 8.80 -18.72
C PHE A 61 1.54 8.92 -20.23
N LYS A 62 0.31 8.77 -20.74
CA LYS A 62 0.00 8.99 -22.17
C LYS A 62 0.34 10.40 -22.62
N ALA A 63 -0.03 11.42 -21.84
CA ALA A 63 0.26 12.82 -22.15
C ALA A 63 1.76 13.17 -22.18
N THR A 64 2.60 12.33 -21.57
CA THR A 64 4.06 12.46 -21.53
C THR A 64 4.80 11.39 -22.34
N ARG A 65 4.06 10.54 -23.07
CA ARG A 65 4.61 9.40 -23.85
C ARG A 65 5.45 8.43 -23.00
N MET A 66 5.11 8.31 -21.72
CA MET A 66 5.68 7.29 -20.83
C MET A 66 5.00 5.93 -21.07
N PRO A 67 5.71 4.80 -20.87
CA PRO A 67 5.11 3.47 -20.97
C PRO A 67 4.00 3.28 -19.94
N THR A 68 2.83 2.84 -20.40
CA THR A 68 1.68 2.52 -19.54
C THR A 68 1.49 1.02 -19.31
N THR A 69 2.25 0.18 -20.02
CA THR A 69 2.10 -1.27 -19.95
C THR A 69 2.55 -1.80 -18.59
N ILE A 70 1.64 -2.47 -17.89
CA ILE A 70 1.91 -3.24 -16.69
C ILE A 70 2.43 -4.60 -17.10
N LYS A 71 3.66 -4.94 -16.70
CA LYS A 71 4.32 -6.22 -17.02
C LYS A 71 3.91 -7.32 -16.05
N ASN A 72 3.76 -6.97 -14.77
CA ASN A 72 3.33 -7.88 -13.72
C ASN A 72 2.42 -7.11 -12.75
N ARG A 73 1.42 -7.80 -12.22
CA ARG A 73 0.55 -7.30 -11.16
C ARG A 73 0.30 -8.41 -10.15
N ASN A 74 0.59 -8.13 -8.89
CA ASN A 74 0.28 -9.00 -7.76
C ASN A 74 -0.59 -8.24 -6.75
N ALA A 75 -1.47 -8.95 -6.06
CA ALA A 75 -2.31 -8.40 -5.01
C ALA A 75 -2.29 -9.32 -3.78
N GLU A 76 -2.04 -8.74 -2.61
CA GLU A 76 -1.89 -9.44 -1.35
C GLU A 76 -2.83 -8.84 -0.31
N LYS A 77 -3.47 -9.70 0.48
CA LYS A 77 -4.30 -9.27 1.60
C LYS A 77 -3.38 -8.85 2.75
N GLU A 78 -3.60 -7.66 3.25
CA GLU A 78 -2.88 -7.06 4.36
C GLU A 78 -3.85 -6.80 5.53
N ALA A 79 -3.30 -6.56 6.72
CA ALA A 79 -4.08 -6.18 7.90
C ALA A 79 -5.02 -4.99 7.64
N CYS A 80 -4.55 -4.01 6.86
CA CYS A 80 -5.25 -2.76 6.58
C CYS A 80 -6.01 -2.73 5.23
N GLY A 81 -6.11 -3.87 4.54
CA GLY A 81 -6.82 -3.97 3.27
C GLY A 81 -6.06 -4.80 2.25
N VAL A 82 -5.82 -4.26 1.06
CA VAL A 82 -5.16 -4.97 -0.04
C VAL A 82 -3.96 -4.16 -0.54
N SER A 83 -2.78 -4.79 -0.56
CA SER A 83 -1.63 -4.22 -1.25
C SER A 83 -1.58 -4.73 -2.68
N VAL A 84 -1.29 -3.85 -3.62
CA VAL A 84 -1.09 -4.17 -5.03
C VAL A 84 0.31 -3.73 -5.42
N ASN A 85 1.08 -4.63 -6.03
CA ASN A 85 2.36 -4.31 -6.67
C ASN A 85 2.22 -4.42 -8.19
N MET A 86 2.74 -3.44 -8.91
CA MET A 86 2.77 -3.38 -10.37
C MET A 86 4.19 -3.10 -10.84
N SER A 87 4.75 -4.03 -11.63
CA SER A 87 6.02 -3.81 -12.31
C SER A 87 5.75 -3.25 -13.71
N MET A 88 6.43 -2.16 -14.05
CA MET A 88 6.35 -1.48 -15.34
C MET A 88 7.73 -1.46 -16.00
N GLU A 89 7.83 -0.96 -17.24
CA GLU A 89 9.13 -0.86 -17.92
C GLU A 89 10.11 0.07 -17.20
N ARG A 90 9.61 1.15 -16.61
CA ARG A 90 10.41 2.23 -16.01
C ARG A 90 10.45 2.22 -14.49
N GLY A 91 10.00 1.14 -13.85
CA GLY A 91 10.03 1.01 -12.39
C GLY A 91 8.87 0.20 -11.85
N GLU A 92 8.67 0.31 -10.55
CA GLU A 92 7.60 -0.35 -9.82
C GLU A 92 6.67 0.67 -9.17
N ILE A 93 5.44 0.24 -8.98
CA ILE A 93 4.41 0.99 -8.25
C ILE A 93 3.75 0.01 -7.28
N LYS A 94 3.80 0.33 -5.98
CA LYS A 94 3.09 -0.40 -4.94
C LYS A 94 2.08 0.53 -4.29
N PHE A 95 0.87 0.07 -4.05
CA PHE A 95 -0.11 0.85 -3.29
C PHE A 95 -0.88 -0.03 -2.32
N LEU A 96 -1.38 0.57 -1.26
CA LEU A 96 -2.25 -0.05 -0.28
C LEU A 96 -3.61 0.64 -0.35
N MET A 97 -4.68 -0.13 -0.34
CA MET A 97 -6.04 0.38 -0.33
C MET A 97 -6.89 -0.30 0.74
N ASP A 98 -7.83 0.45 1.31
CA ASP A 98 -8.84 -0.08 2.25
C ASP A 98 -9.95 -0.87 1.53
N GLU A 99 -10.90 -1.40 2.29
CA GLU A 99 -12.04 -2.16 1.76
C GLU A 99 -12.97 -1.35 0.86
N LYS A 100 -12.93 -0.01 0.96
CA LYS A 100 -13.69 0.92 0.11
C LYS A 100 -12.87 1.38 -1.09
N MET A 101 -11.73 0.72 -1.36
CA MET A 101 -10.79 1.07 -2.42
C MET A 101 -10.16 2.45 -2.25
N GLY A 102 -10.25 3.05 -1.06
CA GLY A 102 -9.55 4.28 -0.71
C GLY A 102 -8.05 4.02 -0.59
N LEU A 103 -7.24 4.83 -1.28
CA LEU A 103 -5.78 4.69 -1.17
C LEU A 103 -5.33 5.08 0.23
N LEU A 104 -4.51 4.22 0.84
CA LEU A 104 -3.88 4.43 2.14
C LEU A 104 -2.41 4.85 1.98
N SER A 105 -1.74 4.31 0.96
CA SER A 105 -0.40 4.75 0.57
C SER A 105 -0.10 4.41 -0.88
N VAL A 106 0.76 5.19 -1.51
CA VAL A 106 1.31 4.89 -2.83
C VAL A 106 2.83 5.02 -2.76
N ALA A 107 3.53 4.03 -3.26
CA ALA A 107 4.96 4.05 -3.47
C ALA A 107 5.28 3.83 -4.95
N SER A 108 6.31 4.49 -5.44
CA SER A 108 6.89 4.19 -6.74
C SER A 108 8.39 4.26 -6.66
N GLY A 109 9.09 3.38 -7.37
CA GLY A 109 10.54 3.31 -7.32
C GLY A 109 11.14 2.71 -8.57
N PHE A 110 12.47 2.77 -8.65
CA PHE A 110 13.24 2.25 -9.77
C PHE A 110 14.65 1.87 -9.33
N GLU A 111 15.23 0.91 -10.04
CA GLU A 111 16.64 0.56 -9.89
C GLU A 111 17.53 1.53 -10.67
N LEU A 112 18.64 1.92 -10.05
CA LEU A 112 19.70 2.67 -10.70
C LEU A 112 20.45 1.76 -11.68
N SER A 113 20.86 2.36 -12.79
CA SER A 113 21.71 1.75 -13.80
C SER A 113 22.93 2.61 -14.07
N ASN A 114 23.88 2.09 -14.84
CA ASN A 114 25.04 2.87 -15.30
C ASN A 114 24.67 3.89 -16.40
N ASN A 115 23.44 3.88 -16.91
CA ASN A 115 22.98 4.80 -17.95
C ASN A 115 22.17 5.95 -17.35
N LEU A 116 22.71 7.17 -17.45
CA LEU A 116 22.08 8.37 -16.94
C LEU A 116 20.70 8.62 -17.57
N SER A 117 20.57 8.47 -18.89
CA SER A 117 19.30 8.68 -19.60
C SER A 117 18.23 7.70 -19.11
N THR A 118 18.59 6.44 -18.92
CA THR A 118 17.69 5.42 -18.35
C THR A 118 17.26 5.80 -16.94
N ASN A 119 18.19 6.24 -16.09
CA ASN A 119 17.87 6.66 -14.73
C ASN A 119 16.96 7.88 -14.72
N THR A 120 17.19 8.85 -15.60
CA THR A 120 16.35 10.04 -15.75
C THR A 120 14.94 9.69 -16.19
N ASP A 121 14.79 8.81 -17.19
CA ASP A 121 13.48 8.34 -17.67
C ASP A 121 12.70 7.60 -16.58
N ARG A 122 13.38 6.76 -15.80
CA ARG A 122 12.81 6.04 -14.65
C ARG A 122 12.39 7.01 -13.55
N MET A 123 13.27 7.94 -13.19
CA MET A 123 12.98 8.99 -12.20
C MET A 123 11.75 9.80 -12.57
N PHE A 124 11.63 10.26 -13.83
CA PHE A 124 10.45 11.02 -14.25
C PHE A 124 9.17 10.19 -14.23
N SER A 125 9.24 8.90 -14.58
CA SER A 125 8.11 7.99 -14.45
C SER A 125 7.68 7.85 -12.98
N THR A 126 8.64 7.65 -12.08
CA THR A 126 8.42 7.52 -10.64
C THR A 126 7.81 8.79 -10.04
N ILE A 127 8.34 9.98 -10.37
CA ILE A 127 7.77 11.25 -9.92
C ILE A 127 6.34 11.42 -10.47
N GLN A 128 6.11 11.13 -11.75
CA GLN A 128 4.81 11.28 -12.37
C GLN A 128 3.76 10.36 -11.71
N SER A 129 4.14 9.15 -11.28
CA SER A 129 3.27 8.25 -10.52
C SER A 129 2.75 8.86 -9.22
N ILE A 130 3.60 9.59 -8.52
CA ILE A 130 3.26 10.25 -7.26
C ILE A 130 2.45 11.53 -7.52
N VAL A 131 2.83 12.32 -8.52
CA VAL A 131 2.07 13.52 -8.93
C VAL A 131 0.64 13.18 -9.36
N ALA A 132 0.41 11.98 -9.91
CA ALA A 132 -0.91 11.50 -10.32
C ALA A 132 -1.94 11.42 -9.18
N LEU A 133 -1.50 11.39 -7.91
CA LEU A 133 -2.37 11.50 -6.73
C LEU A 133 -3.18 12.81 -6.74
N HIS A 134 -2.66 13.85 -7.37
CA HIS A 134 -3.20 15.21 -7.37
C HIS A 134 -3.82 15.62 -8.71
N GLY A 135 -3.98 14.69 -9.64
CA GLY A 135 -4.57 14.93 -10.96
C GLY A 135 -3.65 14.53 -12.10
N THR A 136 -3.77 15.21 -13.24
CA THR A 136 -3.08 14.82 -14.49
C THR A 136 -1.99 15.80 -14.92
N VAL A 137 -1.62 16.73 -14.05
CA VAL A 137 -0.56 17.71 -14.33
C VAL A 137 0.78 16.98 -14.54
N LYS A 138 1.55 17.47 -15.52
CA LYS A 138 2.91 16.95 -15.77
C LYS A 138 3.81 17.27 -14.58
N TRP A 139 4.68 16.34 -14.21
CA TRP A 139 5.57 16.51 -13.06
C TRP A 139 6.37 17.83 -13.11
N GLY A 140 6.89 18.22 -14.27
CA GLY A 140 7.69 19.45 -14.41
C GLY A 140 6.90 20.75 -14.27
N ALA A 141 5.57 20.68 -14.35
CA ALA A 141 4.66 21.81 -14.10
C ALA A 141 4.06 21.78 -12.69
N SER A 142 4.22 20.68 -11.95
CA SER A 142 3.74 20.51 -10.58
C SER A 142 4.77 21.01 -9.56
N PRO A 143 4.38 21.83 -8.55
CA PRO A 143 5.25 22.14 -7.42
C PRO A 143 5.79 20.89 -6.73
N LEU A 144 4.94 19.90 -6.50
CA LEU A 144 5.33 18.60 -5.95
C LEU A 144 6.33 17.88 -6.84
N GLY A 145 6.10 17.85 -8.16
CA GLY A 145 7.00 17.17 -9.09
C GLY A 145 8.41 17.79 -9.12
N LYS A 146 8.51 19.11 -9.04
CA LYS A 146 9.80 19.81 -8.91
C LYS A 146 10.48 19.51 -7.57
N ARG A 147 9.71 19.54 -6.48
CA ARG A 147 10.26 19.23 -5.16
C ARG A 147 10.77 17.80 -5.05
N LEU A 148 10.03 16.84 -5.60
CA LEU A 148 10.46 15.43 -5.64
C LEU A 148 11.75 15.27 -6.45
N LEU A 149 11.90 15.98 -7.58
CA LEU A 149 13.14 15.94 -8.36
C LEU A 149 14.35 16.40 -7.53
N GLU A 150 14.23 17.54 -6.83
CA GLU A 150 15.28 18.07 -5.95
C GLU A 150 15.65 17.05 -4.87
N VAL A 151 14.65 16.56 -4.13
CA VAL A 151 14.87 15.65 -3.00
C VAL A 151 15.46 14.32 -3.48
N ILE A 152 15.04 13.78 -4.63
CA ILE A 152 15.65 12.56 -5.19
C ILE A 152 17.12 12.79 -5.53
N ALA A 153 17.45 13.91 -6.17
CA ALA A 153 18.84 14.23 -6.51
C ALA A 153 19.72 14.32 -5.25
N ASP A 154 19.21 15.00 -4.21
CA ASP A 154 19.89 15.12 -2.92
C ASP A 154 20.05 13.77 -2.23
N THR A 155 18.99 12.95 -2.18
CA THR A 155 19.01 11.60 -1.59
C THR A 155 20.02 10.69 -2.31
N VAL A 156 20.02 10.68 -3.66
CA VAL A 156 20.97 9.88 -4.46
C VAL A 156 22.41 10.36 -4.28
N GLN A 157 22.62 11.66 -4.14
CA GLN A 157 23.96 12.19 -3.91
C GLN A 157 24.47 11.87 -2.50
N ALA A 158 23.61 11.97 -1.49
CA ALA A 158 23.94 11.61 -0.11
C ALA A 158 24.21 10.10 0.04
N SER A 159 23.46 9.24 -0.67
CA SER A 159 23.61 7.79 -0.54
C SER A 159 24.98 7.29 -0.98
N LYS A 160 25.65 7.99 -1.90
CA LYS A 160 27.00 7.66 -2.36
C LYS A 160 28.05 7.74 -1.25
N THR A 161 27.82 8.52 -0.20
CA THR A 161 28.77 8.70 0.91
C THR A 161 28.28 8.12 2.22
N GLN A 162 26.95 8.00 2.40
CA GLN A 162 26.34 7.60 3.67
C GLN A 162 25.75 6.17 3.65
N GLY A 163 25.63 5.54 2.47
CA GLY A 163 24.88 4.29 2.32
C GLY A 163 23.39 4.58 2.19
N ASP A 164 22.56 3.90 2.97
CA ASP A 164 21.10 4.06 2.92
C ASP A 164 20.68 5.44 3.43
N VAL A 165 19.97 6.20 2.60
CA VAL A 165 19.48 7.54 2.93
C VAL A 165 17.97 7.61 2.74
N ILE A 166 17.29 8.23 3.71
CA ILE A 166 15.86 8.54 3.64
C ILE A 166 15.69 10.03 3.95
N ASN A 167 15.07 10.76 3.03
CA ASN A 167 14.65 12.14 3.23
C ASN A 167 13.13 12.22 3.28
N SER A 168 12.59 13.05 4.16
CA SER A 168 11.15 13.26 4.32
C SER A 168 10.80 14.73 4.09
N PHE A 169 9.67 14.98 3.46
CA PHE A 169 9.07 16.31 3.45
C PHE A 169 7.54 16.25 3.38
N ASP A 170 6.92 17.33 3.81
CA ASP A 170 5.48 17.49 3.84
C ASP A 170 5.01 18.49 2.79
N MET A 171 3.92 18.18 2.10
CA MET A 171 3.28 19.07 1.12
C MET A 171 1.82 18.68 0.90
N ASP A 172 0.94 19.68 0.85
CA ASP A 172 -0.49 19.53 0.52
C ASP A 172 -1.25 18.48 1.36
N GLY A 173 -0.89 18.31 2.64
CA GLY A 173 -1.53 17.35 3.53
C GLY A 173 -0.99 15.92 3.39
N PHE A 174 0.18 15.73 2.78
CA PHE A 174 0.85 14.45 2.59
C PHE A 174 2.30 14.52 3.08
N THR A 175 2.79 13.39 3.60
CA THR A 175 4.21 13.15 3.85
C THR A 175 4.76 12.31 2.71
N TYR A 176 5.89 12.75 2.15
CA TYR A 176 6.65 12.06 1.12
C TYR A 176 7.99 11.62 1.70
N LEU A 177 8.27 10.32 1.60
CA LEU A 177 9.55 9.73 1.97
C LEU A 177 10.28 9.34 0.70
N VAL A 178 11.51 9.80 0.53
CA VAL A 178 12.38 9.48 -0.60
C VAL A 178 13.58 8.71 -0.06
N ALA A 179 13.67 7.44 -0.43
CA ALA A 179 14.74 6.54 -0.01
C ALA A 179 15.68 6.22 -1.18
N CYS A 180 16.98 6.06 -0.88
CA CYS A 180 17.97 5.50 -1.78
C CYS A 180 18.93 4.60 -1.00
N ASP A 181 19.08 3.35 -1.43
CA ASP A 181 20.02 2.36 -0.84
C ASP A 181 21.35 2.27 -1.62
N GLY A 182 21.57 3.19 -2.56
CA GLY A 182 22.71 3.20 -3.48
C GLY A 182 22.50 2.36 -4.75
N THR A 183 21.49 1.50 -4.79
CA THR A 183 21.12 0.67 -5.95
C THR A 183 19.72 0.96 -6.48
N SER A 184 18.83 1.47 -5.63
CA SER A 184 17.44 1.75 -5.95
C SER A 184 17.00 3.09 -5.34
N VAL A 185 15.97 3.68 -5.92
CA VAL A 185 15.30 4.87 -5.41
C VAL A 185 13.82 4.57 -5.28
N ALA A 186 13.22 4.95 -4.15
CA ALA A 186 11.78 4.83 -3.93
C ALA A 186 11.20 6.12 -3.32
N ILE A 187 9.98 6.44 -3.72
CA ILE A 187 9.16 7.48 -3.12
C ILE A 187 7.95 6.81 -2.51
N LEU A 188 7.62 7.13 -1.26
CA LEU A 188 6.40 6.72 -0.58
C LEU A 188 5.60 7.97 -0.20
N ALA A 189 4.35 8.03 -0.63
CA ALA A 189 3.38 9.07 -0.28
C ALA A 189 2.32 8.50 0.66
N ARG A 190 2.03 9.22 1.75
CA ARG A 190 0.99 8.92 2.72
C ARG A 190 0.28 10.19 3.17
N LYS A 191 -0.98 10.07 3.59
CA LYS A 191 -1.67 11.18 4.24
C LYS A 191 -0.94 11.54 5.54
N GLN A 192 -0.78 12.83 5.82
CA GLN A 192 -0.25 13.26 7.12
C GLN A 192 -1.18 12.82 8.24
N THR A 193 -0.58 12.32 9.33
CA THR A 193 -1.29 12.10 10.57
C THR A 193 -1.43 13.44 11.30
N PRO A 194 -2.63 13.82 11.78
CA PRO A 194 -2.84 15.03 12.57
C PRO A 194 -2.02 15.10 13.86
#